data_AF-A0A3D1RZM7-F1
#
_entry.id   AF-A0A3D1RZM7-F1
#
_cell.length_a   1.000
_cell.length_b   1.000
_cell.length_c   1.000
_cell.angle_alpha   90.00
_cell.angle_beta   90.00
_cell.angle_gamma   90.00
#
_symmetry.space_group_name_H-M   'P 1'
#
loop_
_entity.id
_entity.type
_entity.pdbx_description
1 polymer ?
#
loop_
_entity_poly.entity_id
_entity_poly.type
_entity_poly.pdbx_seq_one_letter_code
_entity_poly.pdbx_strand_id
1 'polypeptide(L)'
;MTRTRASTALGLAIPVVPLILFLPTAGFVFLAAGIAALAGWEWLALDHDRTGWVGRLAYSLVIFLLVFGVWLIEPLWPFVMVCALGLWCVLLGRIVIGAGRGLNPSFTAGYGLGIAVIVPGPVALTIIHGTVSSGPLLVLVFCIIVWSGDIFAYFIGRAWGTRKLALAISPGKTLEGTLGGVAGAVVAGMLCYGLWHTSGALAVF
;
A
#
# COMPACT_ATOMS: atom_id res chain seq x y z
N MET A 1 -18.56 14.36 8.72
CA MET A 1 -17.80 13.19 8.20
C MET A 1 -16.37 13.53 7.75
N THR A 2 -16.11 14.60 6.98
CA THR A 2 -14.73 14.93 6.54
C THR A 2 -13.79 15.33 7.66
N ARG A 3 -14.25 16.12 8.64
CA ARG A 3 -13.44 16.51 9.83
C ARG A 3 -12.95 15.29 10.62
N THR A 4 -13.82 14.29 10.82
CA THR A 4 -13.51 13.04 11.55
C THR A 4 -12.47 12.19 10.81
N ARG A 5 -12.52 12.14 9.48
CA ARG A 5 -11.53 11.39 8.68
C ARG A 5 -10.16 12.09 8.64
N ALA A 6 -10.16 13.41 8.57
CA ALA A 6 -8.93 14.20 8.60
C ALA A 6 -8.21 14.08 9.96
N SER A 7 -8.96 14.09 11.07
CA SER A 7 -8.38 13.90 12.41
C SER A 7 -7.79 12.51 12.59
N THR A 8 -8.42 11.46 12.07
CA THR A 8 -7.87 10.09 12.14
C THR A 8 -6.62 9.95 11.28
N ALA A 9 -6.62 10.52 10.06
CA ALA A 9 -5.45 10.49 9.19
C ALA A 9 -4.25 11.23 9.81
N LEU A 10 -4.48 12.41 10.38
CA LEU A 10 -3.44 13.16 11.10
C LEU A 10 -2.97 12.41 12.36
N GLY A 11 -3.89 11.84 13.12
CA GLY A 11 -3.58 11.04 14.31
C GLY A 11 -2.76 9.78 14.00
N LEU A 12 -2.92 9.18 12.82
CA LEU A 12 -2.12 8.05 12.35
C LEU A 12 -0.78 8.48 11.73
N ALA A 13 -0.74 9.61 11.02
CA ALA A 13 0.50 10.09 10.39
C ALA A 13 1.56 10.48 11.42
N ILE A 14 1.15 11.10 12.55
CA ILE A 14 2.04 11.54 13.62
C ILE A 14 2.91 10.42 14.19
N PRO A 15 2.40 9.23 14.57
CA PRO A 15 3.22 8.12 15.02
C PRO A 15 3.90 7.37 13.88
N VAL A 16 3.30 7.29 12.69
CA VAL A 16 3.85 6.51 11.57
C VAL A 16 5.17 7.08 11.07
N VAL A 17 5.31 8.40 10.94
CA VAL A 17 6.54 9.01 10.41
C VAL A 17 7.76 8.74 11.31
N PRO A 18 7.73 8.98 12.63
CA PRO A 18 8.82 8.60 13.53
C PRO A 18 9.12 7.09 13.53
N LEU A 19 8.08 6.24 13.46
CA LEU A 19 8.27 4.79 13.40
C LEU A 19 8.94 4.33 12.11
N ILE A 20 8.73 5.03 10.98
CA ILE A 20 9.46 4.76 9.74
C ILE A 20 10.92 5.25 9.87
N LEU A 21 11.16 6.41 10.47
CA LEU A 21 12.48 7.05 10.43
C LEU A 21 13.46 6.53 11.49
N PHE A 22 12.98 6.23 12.70
CA PHE A 22 13.83 5.98 13.86
C PHE A 22 13.82 4.53 14.33
N LEU A 23 12.89 3.72 13.85
CA LEU A 23 12.81 2.33 14.27
C LEU A 23 13.92 1.52 13.57
N PRO A 24 14.72 0.72 14.31
CA PRO A 24 15.66 -0.18 13.67
C PRO A 24 14.95 -1.11 12.70
N THR A 25 15.60 -1.52 11.61
CA THR A 25 14.99 -2.33 10.55
C THR A 25 14.27 -3.57 11.10
N ALA A 26 14.83 -4.27 12.07
CA ALA A 26 14.16 -5.43 12.69
C ALA A 26 12.83 -5.05 13.38
N GLY A 27 12.79 -3.91 14.08
CA GLY A 27 11.56 -3.38 14.66
C GLY A 27 10.56 -2.94 13.60
N PHE A 28 11.03 -2.31 12.52
CA PHE A 28 10.19 -1.93 11.38
C PHE A 28 9.58 -3.16 10.68
N VAL A 29 10.34 -4.25 10.53
CA VAL A 29 9.83 -5.53 9.99
C VAL A 29 8.75 -6.10 10.88
N PHE A 30 8.95 -6.12 12.20
CA PHE A 30 7.95 -6.60 13.15
C PHE A 30 6.67 -5.77 13.07
N LEU A 31 6.80 -4.44 13.01
CA LEU A 31 5.68 -3.52 12.83
C LEU A 31 4.94 -3.77 11.51
N ALA A 32 5.66 -3.87 10.39
CA ALA A 32 5.09 -4.12 9.08
C ALA A 32 4.38 -5.48 8.99
N ALA A 33 4.95 -6.53 9.60
CA ALA A 33 4.32 -7.84 9.72
C ALA A 33 3.06 -7.78 10.58
N GLY A 34 3.06 -7.01 11.68
CA GLY A 34 1.89 -6.77 12.52
C GLY A 34 0.76 -6.06 11.78
N ILE A 35 1.07 -5.00 11.03
CA ILE A 35 0.10 -4.29 10.19
C ILE A 35 -0.44 -5.22 9.09
N ALA A 36 0.41 -6.03 8.47
CA ALA A 36 0.00 -7.03 7.49
C ALA A 36 -0.94 -8.09 8.08
N ALA A 37 -0.67 -8.53 9.32
CA ALA A 37 -1.53 -9.46 10.05
C ALA A 37 -2.92 -8.86 10.29
N LEU A 38 -3.00 -7.59 10.71
CA LEU A 38 -4.27 -6.87 10.84
C LEU A 38 -4.99 -6.74 9.49
N ALA A 39 -4.27 -6.47 8.41
CA ALA A 39 -4.84 -6.47 7.06
C ALA A 39 -5.39 -7.86 6.67
N GLY A 40 -4.72 -8.93 7.10
CA GLY A 40 -5.19 -10.31 6.96
C GLY A 40 -6.48 -10.61 7.72
N TRP A 41 -6.57 -10.12 8.95
CA TRP A 41 -7.78 -10.22 9.76
C TRP A 41 -8.98 -9.58 9.05
N GLU A 42 -8.81 -8.34 8.58
CA GLU A 42 -9.85 -7.60 7.86
C GLU A 42 -10.17 -8.26 6.52
N TRP A 43 -9.18 -8.81 5.81
CA TRP A 43 -9.39 -9.51 4.54
C TRP A 43 -10.38 -10.68 4.67
N LEU A 44 -10.22 -11.52 5.69
CA LEU A 44 -11.16 -12.61 5.95
C LEU A 44 -12.47 -12.15 6.59
N ALA A 45 -12.49 -10.96 7.19
CA ALA A 45 -13.72 -10.36 7.69
C ALA A 45 -14.67 -9.93 6.57
N LEU A 46 -14.16 -9.65 5.37
CA LEU A 46 -14.97 -9.32 4.19
C LEU A 46 -15.90 -10.46 3.76
N ASP A 47 -15.53 -11.71 4.03
CA ASP A 47 -16.35 -12.90 3.78
C ASP A 47 -17.00 -13.33 5.12
N HIS A 48 -17.94 -12.49 5.60
CA HIS A 48 -18.53 -12.51 6.94
C HIS A 48 -19.05 -13.90 7.39
N ASP A 49 -19.44 -14.77 6.45
CA ASP A 49 -20.15 -16.01 6.74
C ASP A 49 -19.26 -17.27 6.81
N ARG A 50 -17.97 -17.17 6.46
CA ARG A 50 -17.13 -18.38 6.28
C ARG A 50 -16.07 -18.62 7.34
N THR A 51 -15.65 -17.60 8.09
CA THR A 51 -14.49 -17.71 8.98
C THR A 51 -14.77 -17.22 10.39
N GLY A 52 -14.73 -18.13 11.37
CA GLY A 52 -14.77 -17.79 12.78
C GLY A 52 -13.50 -17.07 13.24
N TRP A 53 -13.54 -16.45 14.43
CA TRP A 53 -12.44 -15.65 14.99
C TRP A 53 -11.10 -16.42 15.07
N VAL A 54 -11.14 -17.73 15.36
CA VAL A 54 -9.94 -18.59 15.39
C VAL A 54 -9.28 -18.68 14.01
N GLY A 55 -10.06 -18.84 12.95
CA GLY A 55 -9.55 -18.90 11.58
C GLY A 55 -8.92 -17.58 11.15
N ARG A 56 -9.51 -16.45 11.54
CA ARG A 56 -8.94 -15.12 11.29
C ARG A 56 -7.64 -14.90 12.06
N LEU A 57 -7.58 -15.32 13.32
CA LEU A 57 -6.36 -15.24 14.12
C LEU A 57 -5.23 -16.09 13.52
N ALA A 58 -5.54 -17.34 13.17
CA ALA A 58 -4.59 -18.25 12.53
C ALA A 58 -4.08 -17.69 11.20
N TYR A 59 -4.96 -17.14 10.37
CA TYR A 59 -4.57 -16.51 9.11
C TYR A 59 -3.69 -15.27 9.30
N SER A 60 -4.03 -14.42 10.27
CA SER A 60 -3.24 -13.24 10.61
C SER A 60 -1.84 -13.62 11.08
N LEU A 61 -1.73 -14.68 11.90
CA LEU A 61 -0.45 -15.25 12.31
C LEU A 61 0.34 -15.81 11.12
N VAL A 62 -0.32 -16.50 10.18
CA VAL A 62 0.35 -16.98 8.96
C VAL A 62 0.90 -15.81 8.15
N ILE A 63 0.13 -14.74 7.92
CA ILE A 63 0.63 -13.55 7.21
C ILE A 63 1.81 -12.93 7.95
N PHE A 64 1.71 -12.77 9.27
CA PHE A 64 2.81 -12.28 10.09
C PHE A 64 4.09 -13.09 9.88
N LEU A 65 3.99 -14.41 10.02
CA LEU A 65 5.12 -15.34 9.87
C LEU A 65 5.66 -15.37 8.44
N LEU A 66 4.83 -15.21 7.42
CA LEU A 66 5.27 -15.13 6.03
C LEU A 66 6.07 -13.84 5.77
N VAL A 67 5.57 -12.68 6.20
CA VAL A 67 6.30 -11.41 6.04
C VAL A 67 7.64 -11.47 6.77
N PHE A 68 7.64 -11.90 8.03
CA PHE A 68 8.84 -12.02 8.84
C PHE A 68 9.81 -13.09 8.31
N GLY A 69 9.30 -14.27 7.95
CA GLY A 69 10.09 -15.39 7.45
C GLY A 69 10.71 -15.13 6.09
N VAL A 70 9.99 -14.48 5.16
CA VAL A 70 10.56 -14.04 3.88
C VAL A 70 11.68 -13.03 4.12
N TRP A 71 11.49 -12.08 5.04
CA TRP A 71 12.54 -11.11 5.37
C TRP A 71 13.81 -11.78 5.91
N LEU A 72 13.69 -12.84 6.73
CA LEU A 72 14.85 -13.59 7.23
C LEU A 72 15.64 -14.36 6.16
N ILE A 73 15.01 -14.69 5.03
CA ILE A 73 15.60 -15.53 3.98
C ILE A 73 15.80 -14.69 2.72
N GLU A 74 16.88 -13.89 2.70
CA GLU A 74 17.22 -12.97 1.62
C GLU A 74 17.09 -13.55 0.19
N PRO A 75 17.52 -14.79 -0.09
CA PRO A 75 17.36 -15.39 -1.42
C PRO A 75 15.91 -15.49 -1.91
N LEU A 76 14.91 -15.44 -1.02
CA LEU A 76 13.50 -15.46 -1.40
C LEU A 76 12.99 -14.10 -1.90
N TRP A 77 13.67 -13.00 -1.61
CA TRP A 77 13.16 -11.67 -1.91
C TRP A 77 12.87 -11.45 -3.40
N PRO A 78 13.80 -11.74 -4.34
CA PRO A 78 13.53 -11.53 -5.76
C PRO A 78 12.41 -12.44 -6.27
N PHE A 79 12.35 -13.69 -5.79
CA PHE A 79 11.31 -14.63 -6.15
C PHE A 79 9.92 -14.11 -5.76
N VAL A 80 9.75 -13.65 -4.51
CA VAL A 80 8.48 -13.09 -4.03
C VAL A 80 8.09 -11.85 -4.84
N MET A 81 9.04 -10.97 -5.18
CA MET A 81 8.76 -9.78 -5.99
C MET A 81 8.34 -10.12 -7.42
N VAL A 82 8.99 -11.09 -8.07
CA VAL A 82 8.62 -11.53 -9.43
C VAL A 82 7.24 -12.20 -9.43
N CYS A 83 6.95 -13.05 -8.45
CA CYS A 83 5.63 -13.65 -8.29
C CYS A 83 4.55 -12.58 -8.06
N ALA A 84 4.85 -11.57 -7.23
CA ALA A 84 3.94 -10.45 -6.97
C ALA A 84 3.69 -9.62 -8.24
N LEU A 85 4.73 -9.31 -9.01
CA LEU A 85 4.58 -8.61 -10.29
C LEU A 85 3.70 -9.40 -11.27
N GLY A 86 3.96 -10.70 -11.40
CA GLY A 86 3.14 -11.60 -12.23
C GLY A 86 1.67 -11.60 -11.79
N LEU A 87 1.41 -11.71 -10.48
CA LEU A 87 0.07 -11.62 -9.92
C LEU A 87 -0.61 -10.30 -10.26
N TRP A 88 0.05 -9.17 -10.00
CA TRP A 88 -0.52 -7.84 -10.25
C TRP A 88 -0.80 -7.61 -11.74
N CYS A 89 0.06 -8.07 -12.64
CA CYS A 89 -0.17 -8.06 -14.08
C CYS A 89 -1.40 -8.89 -14.47
N VAL A 90 -1.57 -10.09 -13.90
CA VAL A 90 -2.74 -10.94 -14.15
C VAL A 90 -4.02 -10.30 -13.62
N LEU A 91 -4.01 -9.78 -12.40
CA LEU A 91 -5.17 -9.12 -11.79
C LEU A 91 -5.57 -7.87 -12.58
N LEU A 92 -4.59 -7.04 -12.96
CA LEU A 92 -4.83 -5.86 -13.79
C LEU A 92 -5.38 -6.26 -15.16
N GLY A 93 -4.77 -7.24 -15.82
CA GLY A 93 -5.23 -7.76 -17.11
C GLY A 93 -6.68 -8.24 -17.05
N ARG A 94 -7.05 -8.99 -16.00
CA ARG A 94 -8.43 -9.43 -15.76
C ARG A 94 -9.39 -8.27 -15.60
N ILE A 95 -9.01 -7.22 -14.86
CA ILE A 95 -9.85 -6.02 -14.67
C ILE A 95 -10.02 -5.26 -15.99
N VAL A 96 -8.93 -5.03 -16.73
CA VAL A 96 -8.96 -4.27 -18.00
C VAL A 96 -9.76 -5.02 -19.06
N ILE A 97 -9.50 -6.31 -19.24
CA ILE A 97 -10.23 -7.16 -20.20
C ILE A 97 -11.71 -7.29 -19.78
N GLY A 98 -11.98 -7.47 -18.49
CA GLY A 98 -13.35 -7.55 -17.96
C GLY A 98 -14.14 -6.27 -18.22
N ALA A 99 -13.54 -5.12 -17.89
CA ALA A 99 -14.14 -3.81 -18.15
C ALA A 99 -14.40 -3.57 -19.64
N GLY A 100 -13.45 -3.92 -20.52
CA GLY A 100 -13.63 -3.82 -21.97
C GLY A 100 -14.72 -4.73 -22.54
N ARG A 101 -15.08 -5.80 -21.83
CA ARG A 101 -16.16 -6.73 -22.19
C ARG A 101 -17.49 -6.44 -21.48
N GLY A 102 -17.57 -5.36 -20.70
CA GLY A 102 -18.75 -5.04 -19.90
C GLY A 102 -19.03 -6.05 -18.77
N LEU A 103 -18.05 -6.88 -18.42
CA LEU A 103 -18.14 -7.81 -17.30
C LEU A 103 -17.82 -7.07 -16.01
N ASN A 104 -18.47 -7.47 -14.92
CA ASN A 104 -18.10 -7.03 -13.58
C ASN A 104 -16.99 -7.96 -13.06
N PRO A 105 -15.71 -7.53 -13.04
CA PRO A 105 -14.66 -8.37 -12.49
C PRO A 105 -14.92 -8.56 -10.99
N SER A 106 -15.26 -9.78 -10.60
CA SER A 106 -15.35 -10.17 -9.19
C SER A 106 -14.19 -11.10 -8.83
N PHE A 107 -13.70 -10.95 -7.60
CA PHE A 107 -12.70 -11.81 -7.01
C PHE A 107 -13.26 -12.34 -5.70
N THR A 108 -13.18 -13.65 -5.50
CA THR A 108 -13.47 -14.23 -4.19
C THR A 108 -12.30 -13.91 -3.28
N ALA A 109 -12.55 -13.23 -2.16
CA ALA A 109 -11.54 -12.90 -1.15
C ALA A 109 -11.11 -14.15 -0.36
N GLY A 110 -10.42 -15.07 -1.04
CA GLY A 110 -9.94 -16.31 -0.44
C GLY A 110 -8.59 -16.14 0.25
N TYR A 111 -8.22 -17.14 1.06
CA TYR A 111 -6.94 -17.20 1.79
C TYR A 111 -5.72 -16.99 0.88
N GLY A 112 -5.66 -17.70 -0.24
CA GLY A 112 -4.52 -17.65 -1.17
C GLY A 112 -4.36 -16.29 -1.85
N LEU A 113 -5.47 -15.69 -2.31
CA LEU A 113 -5.42 -14.36 -2.93
C LEU A 113 -5.00 -13.29 -1.91
N GLY A 114 -5.50 -13.36 -0.68
CA GLY A 114 -5.11 -12.42 0.37
C GLY A 114 -3.62 -12.52 0.71
N ILE A 115 -3.04 -13.74 0.80
CA ILE A 115 -1.60 -13.91 1.01
C ILE A 115 -0.83 -13.30 -0.15
N ALA A 116 -1.22 -13.63 -1.38
CA ALA A 116 -0.52 -13.20 -2.58
C ALA A 116 -0.56 -11.67 -2.79
N VAL A 117 -1.63 -11.00 -2.34
CA VAL A 117 -1.79 -9.54 -2.43
C VAL A 117 -1.14 -8.81 -1.25
N ILE A 118 -1.32 -9.32 -0.01
CA ILE A 118 -0.91 -8.62 1.21
C ILE A 118 0.59 -8.78 1.47
N VAL A 119 1.16 -9.99 1.37
CA VAL A 119 2.53 -10.27 1.82
C VAL A 119 3.61 -9.48 1.05
N PRO A 120 3.56 -9.36 -0.29
CA PRO A 120 4.67 -8.73 -1.02
C PRO A 120 4.88 -7.25 -0.71
N GLY A 121 3.82 -6.49 -0.42
CA GLY A 121 3.91 -5.05 -0.17
C GLY A 121 4.78 -4.71 1.05
N PRO A 122 4.45 -5.20 2.26
CA PRO A 122 5.26 -5.06 3.46
C PRO A 122 6.68 -5.60 3.28
N VAL A 123 6.86 -6.75 2.61
CA VAL A 123 8.18 -7.30 2.32
C VAL A 123 9.02 -6.33 1.47
N ALA A 124 8.44 -5.74 0.42
CA ALA A 124 9.15 -4.75 -0.39
C ALA A 124 9.59 -3.53 0.43
N LEU A 125 8.71 -3.02 1.31
CA LEU A 125 9.02 -1.89 2.18
C LEU A 125 10.13 -2.21 3.18
N THR A 126 10.13 -3.40 3.78
CA THR A 126 11.16 -3.80 4.74
C THR A 126 12.52 -4.04 4.08
N ILE A 127 12.52 -4.54 2.84
CA ILE A 127 13.74 -4.65 2.03
C ILE A 127 14.31 -3.25 1.74
N ILE A 128 13.50 -2.30 1.28
CA ILE A 128 13.96 -0.93 1.01
C ILE A 128 14.49 -0.28 2.30
N HIS A 129 13.77 -0.43 3.41
CA HIS A 129 14.18 0.10 4.71
C HIS A 129 15.53 -0.44 5.17
N GLY A 130 15.80 -1.73 4.91
CA GLY A 130 16.95 -2.44 5.47
C GLY A 130 18.20 -2.49 4.60
N THR A 131 18.07 -2.37 3.27
CA THR A 131 19.17 -2.64 2.33
C THR A 131 19.78 -1.38 1.72
N VAL A 132 19.08 -0.25 1.77
CA VAL A 132 19.55 1.02 1.24
C VAL A 132 20.00 1.92 2.38
N SER A 133 21.13 2.62 2.23
CA SER A 133 21.66 3.55 3.25
C SER A 133 20.64 4.62 3.67
N SER A 134 19.82 5.08 2.73
CA SER A 134 18.70 6.02 2.94
C SER A 134 17.34 5.34 3.01
N GLY A 135 17.29 4.03 3.33
CA GLY A 135 16.10 3.19 3.31
C GLY A 135 14.88 3.78 4.04
N PRO A 136 15.02 4.20 5.31
CA PRO A 136 13.93 4.85 6.05
C PRO A 136 13.34 6.08 5.34
N LEU A 137 14.21 6.93 4.78
CA LEU A 137 13.79 8.12 4.04
C LEU A 137 13.10 7.74 2.72
N LEU A 138 13.57 6.72 2.01
CA LEU A 138 12.94 6.24 0.79
C LEU A 138 11.53 5.65 1.06
N VAL A 139 11.37 4.92 2.16
CA VAL A 139 10.04 4.46 2.60
C VAL A 139 9.12 5.63 2.92
N LEU A 140 9.63 6.66 3.60
CA LEU A 140 8.86 7.88 3.87
C LEU A 140 8.46 8.61 2.58
N VAL A 141 9.39 8.76 1.62
CA VAL A 141 9.11 9.36 0.30
C VAL A 141 8.04 8.57 -0.44
N PHE A 142 8.12 7.24 -0.43
CA PHE A 142 7.09 6.37 -0.99
C PHE A 142 5.71 6.66 -0.35
N CYS A 143 5.64 6.72 0.98
CA CYS A 143 4.41 7.06 1.69
C CYS A 143 3.88 8.44 1.28
N ILE A 144 4.74 9.47 1.23
CA ILE A 144 4.36 10.83 0.83
C ILE A 144 3.79 10.84 -0.59
N ILE A 145 4.40 10.13 -1.54
CA ILE A 145 3.92 10.04 -2.93
C ILE A 145 2.53 9.39 -2.97
N VAL A 146 2.34 8.25 -2.29
CA VAL A 146 1.05 7.54 -2.25
C VAL A 146 -0.02 8.38 -1.57
N TRP A 147 0.26 8.96 -0.40
CA TRP A 147 -0.67 9.80 0.34
C TRP A 147 -1.05 11.05 -0.45
N SER A 148 -0.09 11.69 -1.11
CA SER A 148 -0.35 12.85 -1.97
C SER A 148 -1.23 12.44 -3.15
N GLY A 149 -0.95 11.30 -3.79
CA GLY A 149 -1.80 10.77 -4.85
C GLY A 149 -3.25 10.59 -4.42
N ASP A 150 -3.49 9.97 -3.27
CA ASP A 150 -4.85 9.75 -2.74
C ASP A 150 -5.56 11.06 -2.37
N ILE A 151 -4.84 11.99 -1.73
CA ILE A 151 -5.36 13.32 -1.36
C ILE A 151 -5.79 14.08 -2.61
N PHE A 152 -4.91 14.20 -3.60
CA PHE A 152 -5.20 14.94 -4.82
C PHE A 152 -6.30 14.25 -5.63
N ALA A 153 -6.28 12.92 -5.73
CA ALA A 153 -7.35 12.18 -6.40
C ALA A 153 -8.72 12.42 -5.78
N TYR A 154 -8.78 12.43 -4.44
CA TYR A 154 -10.02 12.71 -3.72
C TYR A 154 -10.52 14.14 -3.94
N PHE A 155 -9.65 15.15 -3.76
CA PHE A 155 -10.08 16.55 -3.85
C PHE A 155 -10.42 16.98 -5.28
N ILE A 156 -9.58 16.61 -6.26
CA ILE A 156 -9.83 16.90 -7.68
C ILE A 156 -11.05 16.13 -8.17
N GLY A 157 -11.14 14.84 -7.81
CA GLY A 157 -12.29 14.02 -8.17
C GLY A 157 -13.60 14.53 -7.58
N ARG A 158 -13.57 15.11 -6.38
CA ARG A 158 -14.75 15.71 -5.73
C ARG A 158 -15.12 17.08 -6.31
N ALA A 159 -14.13 17.92 -6.62
CA ALA A 159 -14.37 19.29 -7.09
C ALA A 159 -14.74 19.34 -8.59
N TRP A 160 -14.09 18.52 -9.41
CA TRP A 160 -14.16 18.61 -10.88
C TRP A 160 -14.46 17.27 -11.56
N GLY A 161 -14.69 16.20 -10.81
CA GLY A 161 -14.94 14.89 -11.38
C GLY A 161 -16.29 14.77 -12.08
N THR A 162 -16.27 14.65 -13.40
CA THR A 162 -17.47 14.49 -14.23
C THR A 162 -17.50 13.13 -14.91
N ARG A 163 -16.36 12.62 -15.38
CA ARG A 163 -16.29 11.33 -16.09
C ARG A 163 -15.93 10.22 -15.13
N LYS A 164 -16.81 9.24 -15.00
CA LYS A 164 -16.62 8.08 -14.11
C LYS A 164 -15.60 7.11 -14.70
N LEU A 165 -14.68 6.62 -13.86
CA LEU A 165 -13.61 5.73 -14.31
C LEU A 165 -14.10 4.29 -14.51
N ALA A 166 -14.77 3.73 -13.51
CA ALA A 166 -15.21 2.34 -13.52
C ALA A 166 -16.48 2.18 -12.68
N LEU A 167 -17.64 2.49 -13.26
CA LEU A 167 -18.94 2.46 -12.57
C LEU A 167 -19.23 1.10 -11.90
N ALA A 168 -18.87 0.01 -12.57
CA ALA A 168 -19.06 -1.37 -12.10
C ALA A 168 -18.22 -1.74 -10.87
N ILE A 169 -17.06 -1.09 -10.67
CA ILE A 169 -16.07 -1.48 -9.66
C ILE A 169 -16.02 -0.46 -8.52
N SER A 170 -16.03 0.83 -8.86
CA SER A 170 -15.94 1.92 -7.91
C SER A 170 -16.68 3.16 -8.44
N PRO A 171 -17.98 3.32 -8.12
CA PRO A 171 -18.83 4.42 -8.62
C PRO A 171 -18.33 5.82 -8.24
N GLY A 172 -17.50 5.91 -7.19
CA GLY A 172 -16.93 7.16 -6.69
C GLY A 172 -15.73 7.67 -7.48
N LYS A 173 -15.03 6.83 -8.25
CA LYS A 173 -13.79 7.22 -8.94
C LYS A 173 -14.08 7.91 -10.27
N THR A 174 -13.38 9.01 -10.53
CA THR A 174 -13.47 9.81 -11.76
C THR A 174 -12.14 9.86 -12.48
N LEU A 175 -12.16 10.03 -13.81
CA LEU A 175 -10.96 10.19 -14.62
C LEU A 175 -10.18 11.44 -14.21
N GLU A 176 -10.87 12.54 -13.96
CA GLU A 176 -10.24 13.79 -13.48
C GLU A 176 -9.56 13.57 -12.13
N GLY A 177 -10.20 12.84 -11.21
CA GLY A 177 -9.59 12.46 -9.94
C GLY A 177 -8.33 11.63 -10.15
N THR A 178 -8.36 10.60 -10.99
CA THR A 178 -7.18 9.78 -11.27
C THR A 178 -6.02 10.61 -11.83
N LEU A 179 -6.28 11.48 -12.80
CA LEU A 179 -5.25 12.37 -13.36
C LEU A 179 -4.71 13.34 -12.31
N GLY A 180 -5.61 13.87 -11.46
CA GLY A 180 -5.23 14.70 -10.32
C GLY A 180 -4.32 13.97 -9.33
N GLY A 181 -4.62 12.71 -9.03
CA GLY A 181 -3.78 11.86 -8.18
C GLY A 181 -2.40 11.60 -8.78
N VAL A 182 -2.33 11.29 -10.08
CA VAL A 182 -1.05 11.14 -10.79
C VAL A 182 -0.24 12.44 -10.72
N ALA A 183 -0.86 13.59 -11.01
CA ALA A 183 -0.18 14.88 -10.93
C ALA A 183 0.31 15.19 -9.50
N GLY A 184 -0.52 14.95 -8.48
CA GLY A 184 -0.15 15.15 -7.08
C GLY A 184 1.01 14.25 -6.64
N ALA A 185 1.00 12.98 -7.04
CA ALA A 185 2.08 12.04 -6.77
C ALA A 185 3.39 12.46 -7.45
N VAL A 186 3.35 12.89 -8.72
CA VAL A 186 4.53 13.38 -9.46
C VAL A 186 5.09 14.64 -8.83
N VAL A 187 4.25 15.62 -8.50
CA VAL A 187 4.68 16.86 -7.84
C VAL A 187 5.30 16.57 -6.49
N ALA A 188 4.68 15.72 -5.66
CA ALA A 188 5.24 15.33 -4.37
C ALA A 188 6.62 14.65 -4.53
N GLY A 189 6.75 13.73 -5.48
CA GLY A 189 8.03 13.07 -5.79
C GLY A 189 9.11 14.07 -6.22
N MET A 190 8.77 15.02 -7.11
CA MET A 190 9.69 16.07 -7.55
C MET A 190 10.11 16.99 -6.40
N LEU A 191 9.18 17.34 -5.49
CA LEU A 191 9.49 18.14 -4.31
C LEU A 191 10.42 17.39 -3.36
N CYS A 192 10.14 16.12 -3.06
CA CYS A 192 11.02 15.28 -2.25
C CYS A 192 12.41 15.17 -2.88
N TYR A 193 12.49 14.95 -4.19
CA TYR A 193 13.76 14.91 -4.92
C TYR A 193 14.51 16.25 -4.86
N GLY A 194 13.83 17.38 -5.07
CA GLY A 194 14.43 18.71 -5.00
C GLY A 194 14.92 19.04 -3.59
N LEU A 195 14.14 18.71 -2.56
CA LEU A 195 14.52 18.85 -1.16
C LEU A 195 15.74 18.00 -0.83
N TRP A 196 15.80 16.75 -1.32
CA TRP A 196 16.96 15.88 -1.17
C TRP A 196 18.25 16.48 -1.75
N HIS A 197 18.19 17.08 -2.94
CA HIS A 197 19.36 17.64 -3.60
C HIS A 197 19.80 18.99 -3.01
N THR A 198 18.84 19.82 -2.59
CA THR A 198 19.13 21.09 -1.91
C THR A 198 19.67 20.89 -0.50
N SER A 199 19.18 19.87 0.21
CA SER A 199 19.76 19.41 1.48
C SER A 199 21.08 18.64 1.31
N GLY A 200 21.59 18.47 0.08
CA GLY A 200 23.01 18.19 -0.19
C GLY A 200 23.97 19.26 0.34
N ALA A 201 23.48 20.45 0.72
CA ALA A 201 24.21 21.45 1.51
C ALA A 201 24.12 21.23 3.04
N LEU A 202 23.27 20.31 3.51
CA LEU A 202 23.08 19.89 4.90
C LEU A 202 23.28 18.37 5.08
N ALA A 203 23.97 17.72 4.14
CA ALA A 203 24.34 16.31 4.19
C ALA A 203 25.45 16.05 5.23
N VAL A 204 25.15 16.36 6.49
CA VAL A 204 25.89 15.92 7.68
C VAL A 204 24.86 15.75 8.80
N PHE A 205 24.10 14.65 8.77
CA PHE A 205 23.59 13.97 9.96
C PHE A 205 23.48 12.48 9.66
#